data_AF-A0A7Y0XUC6-F1
#
_entry.id   AF-A0A7Y0XUC6-F1
#
_cell.length_a   1.000
_cell.length_b   1.000
_cell.length_c   1.000
_cell.angle_alpha   90.00
_cell.angle_beta   90.00
_cell.angle_gamma   90.00
#
_symmetry.space_group_name_H-M   'P 1'
#
loop_
_entity.id
_entity.type
_entity.pdbx_description
1 polymer ?
#
loop_
_entity_poly.entity_id
_entity_poly.type
_entity_poly.pdbx_seq_one_letter_code
_entity_poly.pdbx_strand_id
1 'polypeptide(L)'
;MIKLPALLLIITFVSSMQEMLRDYRLELQANTFYEKHDYSRAELTLRQLLINLPEGKKTRSTTFNLACTLYMQGKYAEATDMFARKPKTTSELHDLELQSLYNEGNSLAMEAIETTVKSRKTALFRYSLDRLKSVLLNNPDDGNAKINYEIVRRYLHELEPPKLSSLSRKENHSNKQSKSDISQDMAKRLLEHAQLDEASVMKQLPRNKSTAAKSGISKRDW
;
A
#
# COMPACT_ATOMS: atom_id res chain seq x y z
N MET A 1 2.14 41.30 -39.66
CA MET A 1 0.79 40.71 -39.52
C MET A 1 0.94 39.28 -39.02
N ILE A 2 0.52 38.99 -37.80
CA ILE A 2 0.48 37.61 -37.28
C ILE A 2 -0.59 36.87 -38.08
N LYS A 3 -0.22 35.75 -38.71
CA LYS A 3 -1.19 34.94 -39.48
C LYS A 3 -2.17 34.28 -38.51
N LEU A 4 -3.46 34.23 -38.86
CA LEU A 4 -4.53 33.58 -38.07
C LEU A 4 -4.15 32.21 -37.43
N PRO A 5 -3.45 31.28 -38.12
CA PRO A 5 -3.00 30.03 -37.49
C PRO A 5 -1.97 30.23 -36.37
N ALA A 6 -1.10 31.24 -36.46
CA ALA A 6 -0.16 31.56 -35.38
C ALA A 6 -0.85 32.17 -34.16
N LEU A 7 -1.92 32.95 -34.35
CA LEU A 7 -2.74 33.47 -33.26
C LEU A 7 -3.47 32.33 -32.51
N LEU A 8 -4.05 31.38 -33.25
CA LEU A 8 -4.72 30.21 -32.66
C LEU A 8 -3.75 29.33 -31.85
N LEU A 9 -2.52 29.16 -32.31
CA LEU A 9 -1.49 28.37 -31.61
C LEU A 9 -1.02 29.04 -30.31
N ILE A 10 -0.95 30.38 -30.28
CA ILE A 10 -0.63 31.13 -29.06
C ILE A 10 -1.75 30.99 -28.02
N ILE A 11 -3.02 31.06 -28.43
CA ILE A 11 -4.16 30.97 -27.51
C ILE A 11 -4.22 29.58 -26.85
N THR A 12 -4.04 28.50 -27.61
CA THR A 12 -4.05 27.13 -27.05
C THR A 12 -2.89 26.89 -26.09
N PHE A 13 -1.71 27.46 -26.38
CA PHE A 13 -0.54 27.35 -25.51
C PHE A 13 -0.76 28.02 -24.14
N VAL A 14 -1.33 29.24 -24.11
CA VAL A 14 -1.60 29.97 -22.86
C VAL A 14 -2.62 29.24 -21.97
N SER A 15 -3.67 28.67 -22.56
CA SER A 15 -4.66 27.88 -21.82
C SER A 15 -4.04 26.62 -21.18
N SER A 16 -3.15 25.92 -21.89
CA SER A 16 -2.47 24.73 -21.35
C SER A 16 -1.56 25.05 -20.15
N MET A 17 -0.90 26.21 -20.17
CA MET A 17 -0.06 26.65 -19.05
C MET A 17 -0.88 27.02 -17.82
N GLN A 18 -2.08 27.59 -17.98
CA GLN A 18 -2.96 27.95 -16.87
C GLN A 18 -3.44 26.71 -16.11
N GLU A 19 -3.86 25.65 -16.80
CA GLU A 19 -4.26 24.39 -16.16
C GLU A 19 -3.08 23.72 -15.45
N MET A 20 -1.89 23.69 -16.07
CA MET A 20 -0.69 23.13 -15.43
C MET A 20 -0.34 23.86 -14.12
N LEU A 21 -0.42 25.19 -14.10
CA LEU A 21 -0.17 26.00 -12.89
C LEU A 21 -1.24 25.77 -11.82
N ARG A 22 -2.50 25.60 -12.23
CA ARG A 22 -3.60 25.27 -11.32
C ARG A 22 -3.38 23.91 -10.67
N ASP A 23 -3.07 22.89 -11.46
CA ASP A 23 -2.81 21.54 -10.96
C ASP A 23 -1.63 21.52 -9.97
N TYR A 24 -0.56 22.23 -10.31
CA TYR A 24 0.61 22.36 -9.43
C TYR A 24 0.26 23.05 -8.09
N ARG A 25 -0.58 24.09 -8.12
CA ARG A 25 -1.02 24.76 -6.89
C ARG A 25 -1.91 23.87 -6.04
N LEU A 26 -2.84 23.12 -6.64
CA LEU A 26 -3.69 22.18 -5.93
C LEU A 26 -2.84 21.08 -5.27
N GLU A 27 -1.84 20.56 -5.97
CA GLU A 27 -0.90 19.59 -5.43
C GLU A 27 -0.13 20.15 -4.23
N LEU A 28 0.45 21.34 -4.33
CA LEU A 28 1.16 21.99 -3.22
C LEU A 28 0.24 22.27 -2.02
N GLN A 29 -0.99 22.74 -2.27
CA GLN A 29 -1.99 22.98 -1.23
C GLN A 29 -2.37 21.70 -0.51
N ALA A 30 -2.60 20.62 -1.26
CA ALA A 30 -2.87 19.32 -0.71
C ALA A 30 -1.71 18.87 0.19
N ASN A 31 -0.45 18.94 -0.30
CA ASN A 31 0.74 18.54 0.48
C ASN A 31 0.80 19.32 1.80
N THR A 32 0.57 20.63 1.72
CA THR A 32 0.57 21.52 2.88
C THR A 32 -0.51 21.12 3.90
N PHE A 33 -1.71 20.74 3.45
CA PHE A 33 -2.76 20.29 4.34
C PHE A 33 -2.41 18.98 5.02
N TYR A 34 -1.83 18.02 4.30
CA TYR A 34 -1.41 16.74 4.86
C TYR A 34 -0.27 16.87 5.87
N GLU A 35 0.77 17.65 5.58
CA GLU A 35 1.85 17.93 6.53
C GLU A 35 1.31 18.57 7.82
N LYS A 36 0.26 19.39 7.71
CA LYS A 36 -0.44 20.00 8.85
C LYS A 36 -1.47 19.07 9.51
N HIS A 37 -1.55 17.81 9.09
CA HIS A 37 -2.48 16.80 9.57
C HIS A 37 -3.97 17.17 9.33
N ASP A 38 -4.22 18.13 8.43
CA ASP A 38 -5.56 18.48 7.99
C ASP A 38 -5.96 17.61 6.80
N TYR A 39 -6.13 16.33 7.09
CA TYR A 39 -6.43 15.33 6.08
C TYR A 39 -7.75 15.60 5.38
N SER A 40 -8.72 16.21 6.06
CA SER A 40 -10.02 16.58 5.48
C SER A 40 -9.87 17.58 4.33
N ARG A 41 -9.09 18.65 4.51
CA ARG A 41 -8.82 19.60 3.43
C ARG A 41 -7.93 18.99 2.35
N ALA A 42 -6.93 18.19 2.73
CA ALA A 42 -6.08 17.50 1.77
C ALA A 42 -6.90 16.60 0.83
N GLU A 43 -7.83 15.82 1.37
CA GLU A 43 -8.72 14.93 0.60
C GLU A 43 -9.55 15.71 -0.43
N LEU A 44 -10.21 16.79 0.00
CA LEU A 44 -11.02 17.63 -0.88
C LEU A 44 -10.18 18.21 -2.03
N THR A 45 -8.98 18.70 -1.73
CA THR A 45 -8.06 19.26 -2.73
C THR A 45 -7.56 18.19 -3.71
N LEU A 46 -7.22 16.99 -3.24
CA LEU A 46 -6.77 15.88 -4.10
C LEU A 46 -7.89 15.37 -5.00
N ARG A 47 -9.12 15.24 -4.48
CA ARG A 47 -10.28 14.89 -5.32
C ARG A 47 -10.53 15.94 -6.38
N GLN A 48 -10.44 17.23 -6.03
CA GLN A 48 -10.57 18.32 -7.00
C GLN A 48 -9.51 18.24 -8.09
N LEU A 49 -8.26 17.93 -7.73
CA LEU A 49 -7.16 17.75 -8.67
C LEU A 49 -7.43 16.58 -9.62
N LEU A 50 -7.89 15.44 -9.11
CA LEU A 50 -8.16 14.24 -9.92
C LEU A 50 -9.24 14.42 -11.00
N ILE A 51 -10.16 15.38 -10.86
CA ILE A 51 -11.23 15.61 -11.86
C ILE A 51 -10.66 15.97 -13.23
N ASN A 52 -9.55 16.71 -13.28
CA ASN A 52 -9.01 17.28 -14.52
C ASN A 52 -7.72 16.61 -14.99
N LEU A 53 -7.14 15.72 -14.17
CA LEU A 53 -5.89 15.07 -14.54
C LEU A 53 -6.10 14.00 -15.62
N PRO A 54 -5.34 14.04 -16.73
CA PRO A 54 -5.37 12.97 -17.72
C PRO A 54 -4.81 11.67 -17.13
N GLU A 55 -5.24 10.52 -17.64
CA GLU A 55 -4.64 9.25 -17.23
C GLU A 55 -3.12 9.27 -17.44
N GLY A 56 -2.36 8.86 -16.41
CA GLY A 56 -0.91 8.95 -16.47
C GLY A 56 -0.24 8.92 -15.10
N LYS A 57 1.04 9.27 -15.08
CA LYS A 57 1.88 9.22 -13.87
C LYS A 57 1.34 10.12 -12.76
N LYS A 58 0.93 11.34 -13.11
CA LYS A 58 0.39 12.30 -12.16
C LYS A 58 -0.92 11.84 -11.52
N THR A 59 -1.86 11.32 -12.31
CA THR A 59 -3.10 10.74 -11.79
C THR A 59 -2.84 9.61 -10.81
N ARG A 60 -1.81 8.79 -11.06
CA ARG A 60 -1.42 7.70 -10.14
C ARG A 60 -0.83 8.20 -8.84
N SER A 61 0.13 9.13 -8.88
CA SER A 61 0.70 9.72 -7.66
C SER A 61 -0.37 10.45 -6.85
N THR A 62 -1.27 11.20 -7.51
CA THR A 62 -2.38 11.87 -6.84
C THR A 62 -3.38 10.87 -6.23
N THR A 63 -3.66 9.76 -6.91
CA THR A 63 -4.52 8.68 -6.37
C THR A 63 -3.87 8.02 -5.15
N PHE A 64 -2.55 7.76 -5.20
CA PHE A 64 -1.79 7.23 -4.07
C PHE A 64 -1.81 8.18 -2.87
N ASN A 65 -1.59 9.48 -3.08
CA ASN A 65 -1.63 10.48 -2.01
C ASN A 65 -3.03 10.61 -1.41
N LEU A 66 -4.08 10.49 -2.24
CA LEU A 66 -5.47 10.46 -1.77
C LEU A 66 -5.70 9.23 -0.88
N ALA A 67 -5.24 8.06 -1.31
CA ALA A 67 -5.33 6.83 -0.52
C ALA A 67 -4.60 6.96 0.83
N CYS A 68 -3.39 7.54 0.85
CA CYS A 68 -2.66 7.82 2.09
C CYS A 68 -3.43 8.79 2.99
N THR A 69 -4.03 9.83 2.42
CA THR A 69 -4.86 10.79 3.16
C THR A 69 -6.08 10.12 3.79
N LEU A 70 -6.77 9.26 3.04
CA LEU A 70 -7.92 8.48 3.52
C LEU A 70 -7.51 7.52 4.64
N TYR A 71 -6.35 6.86 4.51
CA TYR A 71 -5.80 6.02 5.56
C TYR A 71 -5.56 6.82 6.85
N MET A 72 -4.97 8.01 6.76
CA MET A 72 -4.74 8.87 7.92
C MET A 72 -6.03 9.39 8.58
N GLN A 73 -7.15 9.41 7.85
CA GLN A 73 -8.47 9.71 8.40
C GLN A 73 -9.17 8.48 9.02
N GLY A 74 -8.58 7.29 8.95
CA GLY A 74 -9.22 6.04 9.37
C GLY A 74 -10.24 5.49 8.35
N LYS A 75 -10.30 6.06 7.13
CA LYS A 75 -11.20 5.58 6.07
C LYS A 75 -10.57 4.40 5.32
N TYR A 76 -10.28 3.31 6.05
CA TYR A 76 -9.44 2.22 5.56
C TYR A 76 -10.02 1.45 4.37
N ALA A 77 -11.34 1.27 4.31
CA ALA A 77 -11.99 0.62 3.16
C ALA A 77 -11.80 1.43 1.88
N GLU A 78 -12.01 2.76 1.95
CA GLU A 78 -11.83 3.62 0.78
C GLU A 78 -10.36 3.75 0.38
N ALA A 79 -9.45 3.80 1.36
CA ALA A 79 -8.01 3.79 1.11
C ALA A 79 -7.59 2.51 0.36
N THR A 80 -8.09 1.34 0.80
CA THR A 80 -7.86 0.05 0.15
C THR A 80 -8.28 0.08 -1.32
N ASP A 81 -9.50 0.56 -1.61
CA ASP A 81 -10.02 0.65 -2.97
C ASP A 81 -9.15 1.57 -3.86
N MET A 82 -8.61 2.66 -3.29
CA MET A 82 -7.73 3.56 -4.03
C MET A 82 -6.35 2.94 -4.29
N PHE A 83 -5.75 2.25 -3.30
CA PHE A 83 -4.46 1.57 -3.48
C PHE A 83 -4.54 0.40 -4.46
N ALA A 84 -5.68 -0.31 -4.50
CA ALA A 84 -5.91 -1.45 -5.37
C ALA A 84 -6.05 -1.07 -6.86
N ARG A 85 -6.17 0.22 -7.20
CA ARG A 85 -6.27 0.68 -8.59
C ARG A 85 -4.95 0.43 -9.33
N LYS A 86 -4.92 -0.66 -10.10
CA LYS A 86 -3.78 -1.08 -10.94
C LYS A 86 -3.98 -0.67 -12.41
N PRO A 87 -3.29 0.37 -12.91
CA PRO A 87 -3.13 0.59 -14.34
C PRO A 87 -2.01 -0.27 -14.92
N LYS A 88 -1.90 -0.36 -16.25
CA LYS A 88 -0.82 -1.07 -16.95
C LYS A 88 0.55 -0.62 -16.45
N THR A 89 1.29 -1.54 -15.83
CA THR A 89 2.60 -1.27 -15.23
C THR A 89 3.63 -0.90 -16.30
N THR A 90 4.30 0.24 -16.10
CA THR A 90 5.58 0.57 -16.74
C THR A 90 6.68 0.44 -15.70
N SER A 91 7.92 0.16 -16.13
CA SER A 91 9.06 0.00 -15.21
C SER A 91 9.25 1.20 -14.27
N GLU A 92 8.88 2.41 -14.71
CA GLU A 92 9.03 3.65 -13.94
C GLU A 92 8.08 3.78 -12.74
N LEU A 93 7.07 2.92 -12.64
CA LEU A 93 6.04 2.96 -11.59
C LEU A 93 6.16 1.81 -10.61
N HIS A 94 7.15 0.94 -10.78
CA HIS A 94 7.29 -0.26 -9.99
C HIS A 94 7.37 0.05 -8.49
N ASP A 95 8.15 1.06 -8.11
CA ASP A 95 8.27 1.49 -6.71
C ASP A 95 6.93 1.97 -6.14
N LEU A 96 6.18 2.78 -6.91
CA LEU A 96 4.86 3.26 -6.49
C LEU A 96 3.87 2.09 -6.36
N GLU A 97 3.97 1.08 -7.23
CA GLU A 97 3.14 -0.13 -7.13
C GLU A 97 3.45 -0.94 -5.86
N LEU A 98 4.73 -1.09 -5.51
CA LEU A 98 5.13 -1.76 -4.27
C LEU A 98 4.67 -0.98 -3.03
N GLN A 99 4.75 0.35 -3.07
CA GLN A 99 4.22 1.21 -2.01
C GLN A 99 2.70 1.08 -1.88
N SER A 100 1.97 1.09 -3.01
CA SER A 100 0.52 0.86 -3.01
C SER A 100 0.16 -0.51 -2.43
N LEU A 101 0.88 -1.58 -2.81
CA LEU A 101 0.65 -2.91 -2.26
C LEU A 101 0.89 -2.96 -0.74
N TYR A 102 1.97 -2.33 -0.26
CA TYR A 102 2.25 -2.23 1.16
C TYR A 102 1.12 -1.50 1.90
N ASN A 103 0.69 -0.34 1.39
CA ASN A 103 -0.34 0.47 2.03
C ASN A 103 -1.75 -0.14 1.89
N GLU A 104 -2.04 -0.86 0.80
CA GLU A 104 -3.25 -1.68 0.65
C GLU A 104 -3.29 -2.74 1.75
N GLY A 105 -2.17 -3.45 1.95
CA GLY A 105 -2.03 -4.45 3.02
C GLY A 105 -2.28 -3.86 4.40
N ASN A 106 -1.74 -2.69 4.70
CA ASN A 106 -1.97 -2.01 5.98
C ASN A 106 -3.41 -1.53 6.13
N SER A 107 -3.99 -0.96 5.09
CA SER A 107 -5.39 -0.51 5.08
C SER A 107 -6.34 -1.68 5.36
N LEU A 108 -6.13 -2.81 4.68
CA LEU A 108 -6.88 -4.05 4.91
C LEU A 108 -6.76 -4.55 6.36
N ALA A 109 -5.56 -4.50 6.94
CA ALA A 109 -5.34 -4.91 8.32
C ALA A 109 -6.07 -4.00 9.32
N MET A 110 -6.05 -2.68 9.09
CA MET A 110 -6.74 -1.72 9.94
C MET A 110 -8.26 -1.87 9.82
N GLU A 111 -8.80 -2.03 8.61
CA GLU A 111 -10.22 -2.34 8.41
C GLU A 111 -10.61 -3.66 9.11
N ALA A 112 -9.73 -4.66 9.05
CA ALA A 112 -9.94 -5.92 9.75
C ALA A 112 -10.06 -5.68 11.25
N ILE A 113 -9.15 -4.90 11.86
CA ILE A 113 -9.16 -4.60 13.30
C ILE A 113 -10.48 -3.97 13.74
N GLU A 114 -10.98 -2.98 12.98
CA GLU A 114 -12.25 -2.29 13.24
C GLU A 114 -13.49 -3.15 13.00
N THR A 115 -13.36 -4.21 12.20
CA THR A 115 -14.47 -5.11 11.90
C THR A 115 -14.81 -6.01 13.09
N THR A 116 -16.09 -6.07 13.46
CA THR A 116 -16.59 -6.96 14.52
C THR A 116 -16.98 -8.35 14.00
N VAL A 117 -17.31 -8.46 12.71
CA VAL A 117 -17.73 -9.71 12.07
C VAL A 117 -16.52 -10.61 11.80
N LYS A 118 -16.42 -11.71 12.56
CA LYS A 118 -15.26 -12.64 12.51
C LYS A 118 -14.89 -13.08 11.09
N SER A 119 -15.86 -13.51 10.28
CA SER A 119 -15.60 -13.99 8.91
C SER A 119 -15.00 -12.91 8.01
N ARG A 120 -15.52 -11.68 8.09
CA ARG A 120 -14.98 -10.53 7.35
C ARG A 120 -13.60 -10.15 7.85
N LYS A 121 -13.40 -10.08 9.17
CA LYS A 121 -12.09 -9.83 9.80
C LYS A 121 -11.03 -10.85 9.32
N THR A 122 -11.36 -12.13 9.31
CA THR A 122 -10.49 -13.20 8.77
C THR A 122 -10.16 -12.97 7.29
N ALA A 123 -11.15 -12.66 6.46
CA ALA A 123 -10.94 -12.43 5.03
C ALA A 123 -10.02 -11.21 4.77
N LEU A 124 -10.24 -10.11 5.48
CA LEU A 124 -9.42 -8.90 5.37
C LEU A 124 -7.97 -9.15 5.80
N PHE A 125 -7.74 -9.86 6.90
CA PHE A 125 -6.37 -10.23 7.30
C PHE A 125 -5.68 -11.14 6.28
N ARG A 126 -6.41 -12.07 5.65
CA ARG A 126 -5.84 -12.89 4.55
C ARG A 126 -5.41 -12.02 3.36
N TYR A 127 -6.28 -11.11 2.92
CA TYR A 127 -5.92 -10.20 1.83
C TYR A 127 -4.74 -9.30 2.20
N SER A 128 -4.68 -8.82 3.44
CA SER A 128 -3.55 -8.05 3.94
C SER A 128 -2.23 -8.84 3.83
N LEU A 129 -2.22 -10.12 4.24
CA LEU A 129 -1.05 -10.99 4.10
C LEU A 129 -0.65 -11.20 2.65
N ASP A 130 -1.60 -11.39 1.74
CA ASP A 130 -1.32 -11.57 0.31
C ASP A 130 -0.63 -10.34 -0.30
N ARG A 131 -1.04 -9.13 0.12
CA ARG A 131 -0.43 -7.87 -0.32
C ARG A 131 0.97 -7.69 0.25
N LEU A 132 1.15 -7.87 1.55
CA LEU A 132 2.46 -7.77 2.21
C LEU A 132 3.44 -8.84 1.71
N LYS A 133 2.95 -10.05 1.42
CA LYS A 133 3.73 -11.10 0.76
C LYS A 133 4.18 -10.67 -0.64
N SER A 134 3.32 -10.01 -1.40
CA SER A 134 3.68 -9.50 -2.74
C SER A 134 4.81 -8.46 -2.64
N VAL A 135 4.81 -7.62 -1.61
CA VAL A 135 5.92 -6.69 -1.33
C VAL A 135 7.20 -7.46 -1.03
N LEU A 136 7.15 -8.43 -0.12
CA LEU A 136 8.32 -9.22 0.30
C LEU A 136 8.90 -10.11 -0.82
N LEU A 137 8.09 -10.54 -1.79
CA LEU A 137 8.59 -11.27 -2.96
C LEU A 137 9.41 -10.38 -3.91
N ASN A 138 9.13 -9.07 -3.94
CA ASN A 138 9.87 -8.11 -4.76
C ASN A 138 11.01 -7.44 -4.00
N ASN A 139 10.84 -7.25 -2.68
CA ASN A 139 11.83 -6.70 -1.78
C ASN A 139 11.93 -7.54 -0.49
N PRO A 140 12.70 -8.65 -0.51
CA PRO A 140 12.85 -9.56 0.64
C PRO A 140 13.37 -8.91 1.92
N ASP A 141 14.12 -7.82 1.81
CA ASP A 141 14.77 -7.14 2.94
C ASP A 141 13.92 -5.99 3.52
N ASP A 142 12.67 -5.87 3.08
CA ASP A 142 11.72 -4.87 3.54
C ASP A 142 11.30 -5.11 5.00
N GLY A 143 12.05 -4.54 5.95
CA GLY A 143 11.81 -4.72 7.39
C GLY A 143 10.41 -4.31 7.85
N ASN A 144 9.86 -3.23 7.30
CA ASN A 144 8.50 -2.77 7.62
C ASN A 144 7.44 -3.77 7.13
N ALA A 145 7.59 -4.29 5.91
CA ALA A 145 6.68 -5.30 5.38
C ALA A 145 6.79 -6.61 6.15
N LYS A 146 7.99 -7.02 6.58
CA LYS A 146 8.18 -8.18 7.48
C LYS A 146 7.39 -7.96 8.77
N ILE A 147 7.61 -6.86 9.48
CA ILE A 147 6.92 -6.56 10.74
C ILE A 147 5.39 -6.58 10.57
N ASN A 148 4.86 -5.88 9.58
CA ASN A 148 3.41 -5.82 9.38
C ASN A 148 2.84 -7.18 8.99
N TYR A 149 3.56 -7.96 8.17
CA TYR A 149 3.16 -9.32 7.82
C TYR A 149 3.06 -10.19 9.07
N GLU A 150 4.06 -10.13 9.95
CA GLU A 150 4.10 -10.89 11.20
C GLU A 150 2.93 -10.53 12.13
N ILE A 151 2.65 -9.22 12.30
CA ILE A 151 1.53 -8.72 13.10
C ILE A 151 0.20 -9.28 12.57
N VAL A 152 -0.04 -9.14 11.27
CA VAL A 152 -1.29 -9.60 10.63
C VAL A 152 -1.40 -11.12 10.73
N ARG A 153 -0.31 -11.86 10.56
CA ARG A 153 -0.32 -13.32 10.65
C ARG A 153 -0.71 -13.78 12.06
N ARG A 154 -0.22 -13.11 13.11
CA ARG A 154 -0.58 -13.42 14.49
C ARG A 154 -2.06 -13.19 14.76
N TYR A 155 -2.62 -12.07 14.30
CA TYR A 155 -4.08 -11.84 14.38
C TYR A 155 -4.86 -12.94 13.67
N LEU A 156 -4.44 -13.35 12.47
CA LEU A 156 -5.12 -14.40 11.74
C LEU A 156 -5.03 -15.76 12.46
N HIS A 157 -3.87 -16.09 13.04
CA HIS A 157 -3.67 -17.31 13.83
C HIS A 157 -4.58 -17.37 15.07
N GLU A 158 -4.82 -16.24 15.75
CA GLU A 158 -5.74 -16.19 16.89
C GLU A 158 -7.20 -16.44 16.46
N LEU A 159 -7.59 -16.00 15.26
CA LEU A 159 -8.94 -16.20 14.72
C LEU A 159 -9.15 -17.64 14.23
N GLU A 160 -8.10 -18.23 13.69
CA GLU A 160 -8.05 -19.57 13.09
C GLU A 160 -6.86 -20.35 13.63
N PRO A 161 -6.89 -20.77 14.91
CA PRO A 161 -5.85 -21.61 15.44
C PRO A 161 -5.81 -22.90 14.61
N PRO A 162 -4.62 -23.39 14.23
CA PRO A 162 -4.51 -24.65 13.53
C PRO A 162 -5.25 -25.71 14.34
N LYS A 163 -6.20 -26.41 13.71
CA LYS A 163 -6.75 -27.63 14.31
C LYS A 163 -5.53 -28.51 14.61
N LEU A 164 -5.37 -28.96 15.86
CA LEU A 164 -4.40 -29.98 16.21
C LEU A 164 -4.69 -31.21 15.33
N SER A 165 -4.04 -31.28 14.17
CA SER A 165 -4.01 -32.48 13.36
C SER A 165 -3.04 -33.41 14.06
N SER A 166 -3.61 -34.41 14.71
CA SER A 166 -2.95 -35.65 15.06
C SER A 166 -1.91 -36.03 14.01
N LEU A 167 -0.70 -36.30 14.48
CA LEU A 167 0.38 -36.93 13.73
C LEU A 167 -0.10 -38.27 13.17
N SER A 168 -0.63 -38.24 11.95
CA SER A 168 -0.78 -39.42 11.10
C SER A 168 -0.15 -39.11 9.76
N ARG A 169 1.17 -39.28 9.75
CA ARG A 169 2.02 -39.39 8.57
C ARG A 169 1.45 -40.49 7.66
N LYS A 170 0.87 -40.11 6.53
CA LYS A 170 0.78 -40.97 5.34
C LYS A 170 1.40 -40.21 4.17
N GLU A 171 2.66 -40.54 3.93
CA GLU A 171 3.29 -40.32 2.64
C GLU A 171 2.48 -41.03 1.56
N ASN A 172 2.15 -40.32 0.49
CA ASN A 172 2.00 -40.98 -0.80
C ASN A 172 2.46 -40.02 -1.89
N HIS A 173 3.54 -40.43 -2.56
CA HIS A 173 4.06 -39.80 -3.76
C HIS A 173 3.01 -39.80 -4.87
N SER A 174 2.72 -38.64 -5.46
CA SER A 174 2.42 -38.59 -6.88
C SER A 174 2.90 -37.28 -7.48
N ASN A 175 3.70 -37.46 -8.52
CA ASN A 175 4.37 -36.46 -9.33
C ASN A 175 3.34 -35.74 -10.22
N LYS A 176 3.20 -34.43 -10.08
CA LYS A 176 2.66 -33.55 -11.12
C LYS A 176 3.40 -32.22 -11.10
N GLN A 177 4.21 -32.03 -12.14
CA GLN A 177 4.92 -30.82 -12.52
C GLN A 177 4.03 -29.57 -12.32
N SER A 178 4.36 -28.74 -11.34
CA SER A 178 3.71 -27.46 -11.08
C SER A 178 4.75 -26.35 -11.15
N LYS A 179 4.63 -25.47 -12.16
CA LYS A 179 5.39 -24.20 -12.26
C LYS A 179 5.01 -23.18 -11.15
N SER A 180 4.23 -23.58 -10.14
CA SER A 180 3.76 -22.74 -9.03
C SER A 180 4.42 -23.06 -7.68
N ASP A 181 5.02 -24.25 -7.51
CA ASP A 181 5.56 -24.68 -6.21
C ASP A 181 6.82 -23.93 -5.79
N ILE A 182 7.63 -23.47 -6.74
CA ILE A 182 8.89 -22.76 -6.43
C ILE A 182 8.61 -21.43 -5.74
N SER A 183 7.52 -20.73 -6.13
CA SER A 183 7.12 -19.47 -5.49
C SER A 183 6.57 -19.69 -4.08
N GLN A 184 5.85 -20.80 -3.84
CA GLN A 184 5.35 -21.12 -2.51
C GLN A 184 6.46 -21.59 -1.56
N ASP A 185 7.40 -22.42 -2.02
CA ASP A 185 8.54 -22.88 -1.21
C ASP A 185 9.50 -21.72 -0.89
N MET A 186 9.79 -20.87 -1.88
CA MET A 186 10.61 -19.67 -1.67
C MET A 186 9.93 -18.69 -0.72
N ALA A 187 8.62 -18.46 -0.87
CA ALA A 187 7.87 -17.65 0.08
C ALA A 187 7.91 -18.24 1.49
N LYS A 188 7.76 -19.57 1.63
CA LYS A 188 7.80 -20.26 2.91
C LYS A 188 9.17 -20.16 3.58
N ARG A 189 10.26 -20.27 2.81
CA ARG A 189 11.63 -20.09 3.31
C ARG A 189 11.93 -18.64 3.68
N LEU A 190 11.49 -17.68 2.87
CA LEU A 190 11.54 -16.24 3.20
C LEU A 190 10.78 -15.94 4.49
N LEU A 191 9.65 -16.62 4.70
CA LEU A 191 8.83 -16.55 5.90
C LEU A 191 9.50 -17.17 7.13
N GLU A 192 10.07 -18.36 7.00
CA GLU A 192 10.84 -18.99 8.08
C GLU A 192 12.06 -18.14 8.44
N HIS A 193 12.72 -17.52 7.45
CA HIS A 193 13.82 -16.60 7.69
C HIS A 193 13.36 -15.32 8.39
N ALA A 194 12.25 -14.72 7.95
CA ALA A 194 11.66 -13.55 8.61
C ALA A 194 11.26 -13.82 10.07
N GLN A 195 10.76 -15.02 10.37
CA GLN A 195 10.46 -15.46 11.75
C GLN A 195 11.72 -15.59 12.62
N LEU A 196 12.83 -16.09 12.06
CA LEU A 196 14.11 -16.21 12.75
C LEU A 196 14.77 -14.83 12.98
N ASP A 197 14.69 -13.95 11.99
CA ASP A 197 15.11 -12.55 12.10
C ASP A 197 14.30 -11.84 13.20
N GLU A 198 12.99 -12.02 13.24
CA GLU A 198 12.11 -11.46 14.27
C GLU A 198 12.47 -11.99 15.66
N ALA A 199 12.66 -13.30 15.84
CA ALA A 199 13.07 -13.87 17.12
C ALA A 199 14.39 -13.26 17.63
N SER A 200 15.26 -12.83 16.71
CA SER A 200 16.51 -12.17 17.02
C SER A 200 16.31 -10.68 17.35
N VAL A 201 15.47 -9.97 16.60
CA VAL A 201 15.15 -8.54 16.82
C VAL A 201 14.29 -8.33 18.09
N MET A 202 13.29 -9.18 18.32
CA MET A 202 12.42 -9.14 19.51
C MET A 202 13.17 -9.48 20.80
N LYS A 203 14.28 -10.22 20.72
CA LYS A 203 15.20 -10.41 21.85
C LYS A 203 16.03 -9.16 22.16
N GLN A 204 16.23 -8.29 21.17
CA GLN A 204 17.05 -7.09 21.29
C GLN A 204 16.25 -5.82 21.60
N LEU A 205 14.92 -5.84 21.40
CA LEU A 205 14.04 -4.74 21.74
C LEU A 205 13.94 -4.57 23.27
N PRO A 206 14.36 -3.44 23.85
CA PRO A 206 14.13 -3.16 25.25
C PRO A 206 12.62 -3.08 25.49
N ARG A 207 12.10 -3.82 26.48
CA ARG A 207 10.73 -3.69 26.98
C ARG A 207 10.56 -2.33 27.69
N ASN A 208 10.53 -1.24 26.93
CA ASN A 208 10.17 0.08 27.46
C ASN A 208 8.90 0.58 26.77
N LYS A 209 7.90 0.87 27.60
CA LYS A 209 6.64 1.49 27.20
C LYS A 209 6.92 2.88 26.62
N SER A 210 6.23 3.19 25.52
CA SER A 210 5.98 4.53 24.99
C SER A 210 7.22 5.37 24.63
N THR A 211 7.53 5.38 23.34
CA THR A 211 7.97 6.62 22.69
C THR A 211 7.31 6.70 21.33
N ALA A 212 6.26 7.53 21.25
CA ALA A 212 5.86 8.19 20.03
C ALA A 212 7.05 9.03 19.55
N ALA A 213 7.96 8.40 18.81
CA ALA A 213 9.15 9.03 18.26
C ALA A 213 8.91 9.29 16.79
N LYS A 214 8.58 10.55 16.47
CA LYS A 214 8.79 11.25 15.20
C LYS A 214 9.24 10.32 14.04
N SER A 215 8.29 9.75 13.31
CA SER A 215 8.60 9.12 12.04
C SER A 215 8.96 10.24 11.05
N GLY A 216 10.23 10.30 10.67
CA GLY A 216 10.61 11.02 9.46
C GLY A 216 9.76 10.47 8.31
N ILE A 217 9.31 11.37 7.43
CA ILE A 217 8.48 11.09 6.25
C ILE A 217 9.01 9.81 5.59
N SER A 218 8.28 8.71 5.76
CA SER A 218 8.60 7.44 5.11
C SER A 218 8.26 7.61 3.64
N LYS A 219 9.02 7.02 2.72
CA LYS A 219 8.62 6.96 1.29
C LYS A 219 7.28 6.22 1.05
N ARG A 220 6.66 5.72 2.11
CA ARG A 220 5.36 5.02 2.11
C ARG A 220 4.23 5.89 2.66
N ASP A 221 4.58 7.00 3.31
CA ASP A 221 3.67 8.09 3.55
C ASP A 221 3.73 9.02 2.33
N TRP A 222 2.76 9.92 2.21
CA TRP A 222 2.83 11.00 1.22
C TRP A 222 4.01 11.93 1.53
#